data_AF-A0A508ACY9-F1
#
_entry.id   AF-A0A508ACY9-F1
#
_cell.length_a   1.000
_cell.length_b   1.000
_cell.length_c   1.000
_cell.angle_alpha   90.00
_cell.angle_beta   90.00
_cell.angle_gamma   90.00
#
_symmetry.space_group_name_H-M   'P 1'
#
loop_
_entity.id
_entity.type
_entity.pdbx_description
1 polymer ?
#
loop_
_entity_poly.entity_id
_entity_poly.type
_entity_poly.pdbx_seq_one_letter_code
_entity_poly.pdbx_strand_id
1 'polypeptide(L)'
;MIPRSSLEWALAACMAVPSLHPRTRMAGCDRLADRSPANKNKDESPMEVRNPLPVARRSLVLALLATTLVACGPVGQPADSRSGDAGVVAASPDAGASPPTGSPGAAADADEGDLAADDAAFEVDSVPVSSQDLGAFPFIVLPNGYEAIDAQTLNVTQVPFWTGDRLEQVEGKAYMATVQETQGNTFSPFEFERHVAHLIEQAGGILVTDSPIPPEVLEHIPRDVRVGLVSGWGDVYNNPVQTYLVRTEDKLVWVHACTDSAGAGLIVVEAGAAGSGSTDPITTARDPGLPESVDEQVAPL
;
A
#
# COMPACT_ATOMS: atom_id res chain seq x y z
N MET A 1 -3.75 42.19 59.26
CA MET A 1 -3.79 40.74 59.55
C MET A 1 -2.97 40.04 58.48
N ILE A 2 -1.97 39.25 58.91
CA ILE A 2 -1.03 38.50 58.06
C ILE A 2 -1.27 37.01 58.32
N PRO A 3 -1.19 36.16 57.30
CA PRO A 3 -0.31 34.99 57.34
C PRO A 3 0.63 35.04 56.11
N ARG A 4 1.98 35.00 56.18
CA ARG A 4 2.99 34.14 56.83
C ARG A 4 3.00 32.68 56.33
N SER A 5 4.11 32.35 55.63
CA SER A 5 4.73 31.03 55.34
C SER A 5 3.96 30.09 54.39
N SER A 6 4.54 29.53 53.31
CA SER A 6 5.93 29.08 53.14
C SER A 6 6.47 29.25 51.71
N LEU A 7 7.65 29.87 51.64
CA LEU A 7 8.72 29.67 50.63
C LEU A 7 9.30 28.26 50.76
N GLU A 8 10.16 27.87 49.79
CA GLU A 8 11.12 26.72 49.75
C GLU A 8 10.75 25.76 48.58
N TRP A 9 11.46 25.57 47.45
CA TRP A 9 12.85 25.82 47.01
C TRP A 9 12.91 26.04 45.49
N ALA A 10 13.62 27.07 45.02
CA ALA A 10 14.21 27.13 43.70
C ALA A 10 15.65 27.63 43.87
N LEU A 11 16.65 26.76 43.65
CA LEU A 11 18.05 27.06 43.27
C LEU A 11 18.95 25.83 43.52
N ALA A 12 19.41 25.19 42.44
CA ALA A 12 20.75 24.58 42.29
C ALA A 12 20.93 24.11 40.84
N ALA A 13 21.74 24.85 40.05
CA ALA A 13 23.02 24.42 39.47
C ALA A 13 22.84 23.67 38.13
N CYS A 14 23.06 24.25 36.94
CA CYS A 14 24.27 24.86 36.38
C CYS A 14 25.53 23.96 36.43
N MET A 15 26.02 23.63 35.23
CA MET A 15 27.33 23.04 34.85
C MET A 15 27.48 21.51 34.87
N ALA A 16 27.59 20.90 33.69
CA ALA A 16 28.81 20.20 33.24
C ALA A 16 28.67 19.68 31.79
N VAL A 17 29.37 20.35 30.87
CA VAL A 17 29.81 19.80 29.56
C VAL A 17 31.25 19.31 29.75
N PRO A 18 31.64 18.12 29.25
CA PRO A 18 33.03 17.83 28.97
C PRO A 18 33.29 17.68 27.47
N SER A 19 34.29 18.45 27.02
CA SER A 19 34.87 18.47 25.68
C SER A 19 36.03 17.47 25.57
N LEU A 20 35.98 16.62 24.54
CA LEU A 20 37.04 16.23 23.58
C LEU A 20 38.50 15.89 23.99
N HIS A 21 38.96 14.79 23.35
CA HIS A 21 40.33 14.32 22.97
C HIS A 21 41.09 13.38 23.94
N PRO A 22 42.03 12.50 23.46
CA PRO A 22 42.68 12.43 22.15
C PRO A 22 42.77 11.04 21.46
N ARG A 23 43.26 11.10 20.21
CA ARG A 23 43.74 10.04 19.31
C ARG A 23 44.64 8.99 20.00
N THR A 24 44.42 7.71 19.68
CA THR A 24 45.47 6.69 19.66
C THR A 24 45.46 5.96 18.31
N ARG A 25 46.54 6.13 17.55
CA ARG A 25 46.96 5.32 16.38
C ARG A 25 47.88 4.22 16.90
N MET A 26 47.81 3.04 16.28
CA MET A 26 48.86 2.02 16.01
C MET A 26 48.20 0.64 16.08
N ALA A 27 48.56 -0.40 15.34
CA ALA A 27 49.30 -0.67 14.10
C ALA A 27 49.28 -2.21 13.99
N GLY A 28 49.27 -2.77 12.78
CA GLY A 28 49.37 -4.21 12.51
C GLY A 28 48.33 -4.67 11.50
N CYS A 29 48.56 -4.65 10.18
CA CYS A 29 49.43 -5.54 9.39
C CYS A 29 49.22 -7.03 9.68
N ASP A 30 48.49 -7.69 8.78
CA ASP A 30 48.93 -8.80 7.92
C ASP A 30 47.67 -9.62 7.54
N ARG A 31 47.24 -9.63 6.28
CA ARG A 31 47.76 -10.34 5.10
C ARG A 31 47.03 -11.66 4.88
N LEU A 32 46.82 -11.89 3.58
CA LEU A 32 46.69 -13.16 2.88
C LEU A 32 45.29 -13.73 2.65
N ALA A 33 45.01 -13.77 1.34
CA ALA A 33 44.62 -14.94 0.58
C ALA A 33 43.13 -15.26 0.61
N ASP A 34 42.43 -14.95 -0.47
CA ASP A 34 42.36 -15.82 -1.67
C ASP A 34 41.37 -16.95 -1.44
N ARG A 35 40.18 -16.81 -2.06
CA ARG A 35 39.42 -17.90 -2.68
C ARG A 35 38.21 -17.34 -3.40
N SER A 36 38.49 -16.86 -4.61
CA SER A 36 37.56 -16.98 -5.71
C SER A 36 37.57 -18.45 -6.17
N PRO A 37 36.41 -19.07 -6.41
CA PRO A 37 36.34 -19.99 -7.53
C PRO A 37 35.34 -19.47 -8.57
N ALA A 38 35.91 -19.22 -9.75
CA ALA A 38 35.21 -19.09 -11.01
C ALA A 38 34.25 -20.27 -11.22
N ASN A 39 32.97 -19.97 -11.41
CA ASN A 39 32.04 -20.92 -12.03
C ASN A 39 32.26 -20.89 -13.55
N LYS A 40 33.11 -21.81 -14.03
CA LYS A 40 33.18 -22.22 -15.43
C LYS A 40 32.14 -23.32 -15.65
N ASN A 41 30.93 -22.97 -16.07
CA ASN A 41 30.08 -23.90 -16.81
C ASN A 41 29.88 -23.32 -18.21
N LYS A 42 30.86 -23.64 -19.05
CA LYS A 42 30.78 -23.61 -20.51
C LYS A 42 30.32 -25.01 -20.91
N ASP A 43 29.04 -25.16 -21.20
CA ASP A 43 28.53 -26.29 -21.98
C ASP A 43 27.47 -25.74 -22.94
N GLU A 44 27.98 -25.06 -23.97
CA GLU A 44 27.26 -24.81 -25.19
C GLU A 44 27.26 -26.12 -25.99
N SER A 45 26.15 -26.84 -25.97
CA SER A 45 25.81 -27.81 -27.00
C SER A 45 24.44 -27.43 -27.59
N PRO A 46 24.33 -27.25 -28.92
CA PRO A 46 23.12 -26.75 -29.56
C PRO A 46 22.10 -27.89 -29.65
N MET A 47 20.98 -27.76 -28.95
CA MET A 47 19.84 -28.63 -29.17
C MET A 47 19.04 -28.09 -30.36
N GLU A 48 19.31 -28.70 -31.51
CA GLU A 48 18.59 -28.63 -32.77
C GLU A 48 17.10 -28.97 -32.55
N VAL A 49 16.26 -27.94 -32.34
CA VAL A 49 14.81 -28.11 -32.36
C VAL A 49 14.33 -27.99 -33.80
N ARG A 50 14.12 -29.17 -34.39
CA ARG A 50 13.47 -29.36 -35.68
C ARG A 50 12.00 -28.93 -35.59
N ASN A 51 11.65 -27.87 -36.31
CA ASN A 51 10.28 -27.56 -36.69
C ASN A 51 9.69 -28.71 -37.54
N PRO A 52 8.43 -29.07 -37.27
CA PRO A 52 7.48 -29.10 -38.38
C PRO A 52 6.21 -28.29 -38.08
N LEU A 53 5.97 -27.28 -38.92
CA LEU A 53 4.63 -26.76 -39.19
C LEU A 53 3.80 -27.85 -39.87
N PRO A 54 2.47 -27.88 -39.64
CA PRO A 54 1.61 -27.72 -40.80
C PRO A 54 0.38 -26.82 -40.60
N VAL A 55 0.20 -25.94 -41.60
CA VAL A 55 -1.01 -25.80 -42.42
C VAL A 55 -2.29 -25.25 -41.76
N ALA A 56 -2.49 -23.96 -42.06
CA ALA A 56 -3.67 -23.33 -42.66
C ALA A 56 -5.03 -23.35 -41.92
N ARG A 57 -5.58 -22.14 -41.75
CA ARG A 57 -6.84 -21.76 -42.41
C ARG A 57 -6.83 -20.27 -42.74
N ARG A 58 -7.03 -19.98 -44.03
CA ARG A 58 -7.06 -18.66 -44.65
C ARG A 58 -8.42 -17.99 -44.42
N SER A 59 -8.34 -16.68 -44.26
CA SER A 59 -9.39 -15.68 -44.18
C SER A 59 -10.39 -15.69 -45.33
N LEU A 60 -11.63 -15.32 -45.05
CA LEU A 60 -12.53 -14.69 -46.03
C LEU A 60 -13.59 -13.86 -45.29
N VAL A 61 -13.41 -12.54 -45.20
CA VAL A 61 -14.56 -11.61 -45.13
C VAL A 61 -14.24 -10.44 -46.05
N LEU A 62 -14.99 -10.40 -47.15
CA LEU A 62 -14.94 -9.40 -48.20
C LEU A 62 -15.79 -8.19 -47.78
N ALA A 63 -15.28 -7.00 -48.08
CA ALA A 63 -15.89 -5.70 -47.84
C ALA A 63 -17.16 -5.44 -48.67
N LEU A 64 -18.01 -4.53 -48.19
CA LEU A 64 -18.86 -3.69 -49.04
C LEU A 64 -19.07 -2.30 -48.43
N LEU A 65 -18.59 -1.29 -49.19
CA LEU A 65 -18.83 0.14 -49.06
C LEU A 65 -20.30 0.49 -49.34
N ALA A 66 -20.83 1.53 -48.67
CA ALA A 66 -21.69 2.53 -49.30
C ALA A 66 -21.70 3.86 -48.50
N THR A 67 -21.31 4.93 -49.19
CA THR A 67 -21.31 6.35 -48.83
C THR A 67 -22.67 7.02 -49.05
N THR A 68 -23.05 8.00 -48.21
CA THR A 68 -23.93 9.12 -48.62
C THR A 68 -23.50 10.45 -47.96
N LEU A 69 -23.45 11.49 -48.81
CA LEU A 69 -23.06 12.89 -48.59
C LEU A 69 -24.17 13.77 -47.93
N VAL A 70 -23.80 15.04 -47.67
CA VAL A 70 -24.60 16.30 -47.62
C VAL A 70 -24.94 16.75 -46.19
N ALA A 71 -24.63 17.96 -45.69
CA ALA A 71 -24.96 19.29 -46.23
C ALA A 71 -24.10 20.46 -45.68
N CYS A 72 -24.11 21.56 -46.44
CA CYS A 72 -23.46 22.87 -46.26
C CYS A 72 -24.03 23.78 -45.13
N GLY A 73 -23.21 24.75 -44.69
CA GLY A 73 -23.66 26.00 -44.05
C GLY A 73 -22.48 26.91 -43.63
N PRO A 74 -22.60 28.27 -43.62
CA PRO A 74 -21.65 29.12 -44.36
C PRO A 74 -20.75 30.07 -43.55
N VAL A 75 -19.67 30.49 -44.23
CA VAL A 75 -19.03 31.83 -44.35
C VAL A 75 -19.12 32.82 -43.17
N GLY A 76 -17.93 33.24 -42.71
CA GLY A 76 -17.73 34.51 -41.99
C GLY A 76 -16.26 34.77 -41.59
N GLN A 77 -15.52 35.48 -42.43
CA GLN A 77 -14.35 36.31 -42.07
C GLN A 77 -14.76 37.77 -42.42
N PRO A 78 -14.10 38.86 -41.98
CA PRO A 78 -12.82 38.96 -41.26
C PRO A 78 -12.78 40.02 -40.13
N ALA A 79 -11.64 40.14 -39.42
CA ALA A 79 -10.96 41.42 -39.20
C ALA A 79 -9.65 41.25 -38.40
N ASP A 80 -8.61 41.90 -38.92
CA ASP A 80 -7.34 42.22 -38.29
C ASP A 80 -7.45 42.80 -36.87
N SER A 81 -6.45 42.54 -36.02
CA SER A 81 -5.72 43.61 -35.33
C SER A 81 -4.45 43.12 -34.63
N ARG A 82 -3.33 43.63 -35.15
CA ARG A 82 -2.12 44.13 -34.45
C ARG A 82 -1.38 43.21 -33.46
N SER A 83 -0.25 42.75 -33.96
CA SER A 83 0.96 42.43 -33.21
C SER A 83 1.66 43.70 -32.70
N GLY A 84 2.28 43.60 -31.52
CA GLY A 84 3.01 44.63 -30.77
C GLY A 84 2.74 44.37 -29.27
N ASP A 85 3.69 44.18 -28.37
CA ASP A 85 5.08 44.59 -28.29
C ASP A 85 5.78 43.71 -27.25
N ALA A 86 7.09 43.54 -27.41
CA ALA A 86 7.95 42.78 -26.52
C ALA A 86 8.38 43.65 -25.33
N GLY A 87 8.36 43.09 -24.12
CA GLY A 87 8.91 43.74 -22.93
C GLY A 87 9.52 42.74 -21.97
N VAL A 88 10.84 42.54 -22.09
CA VAL A 88 11.69 41.84 -21.11
C VAL A 88 12.38 42.89 -20.22
N VAL A 89 12.80 42.45 -19.03
CA VAL A 89 13.82 42.96 -18.09
C VAL A 89 13.43 43.94 -16.97
N ALA A 90 13.33 43.36 -15.77
CA ALA A 90 13.96 43.70 -14.49
C ALA A 90 14.75 45.03 -14.33
N ALA A 91 14.50 45.77 -13.23
CA ALA A 91 15.32 45.77 -11.99
C ALA A 91 15.33 47.13 -11.23
N SER A 92 15.47 47.01 -9.89
CA SER A 92 16.09 47.95 -8.91
C SER A 92 15.18 48.96 -8.17
N PRO A 93 15.63 49.59 -7.06
CA PRO A 93 15.98 49.00 -5.76
C PRO A 93 15.51 49.82 -4.51
N ASP A 94 15.79 49.26 -3.34
CA ASP A 94 16.20 49.88 -2.05
C ASP A 94 15.24 50.62 -1.08
N ALA A 95 15.46 50.22 0.18
CA ALA A 95 15.38 50.91 1.48
C ALA A 95 14.15 51.73 1.93
N GLY A 96 13.59 51.24 3.05
CA GLY A 96 13.64 52.00 4.29
C GLY A 96 12.30 52.39 4.91
N ALA A 97 11.88 51.68 5.95
CA ALA A 97 11.24 52.25 7.15
C ALA A 97 10.87 51.15 8.15
N SER A 98 11.46 51.18 9.35
CA SER A 98 10.90 50.51 10.52
C SER A 98 9.64 51.22 11.00
N PRO A 99 8.69 50.49 11.61
CA PRO A 99 7.91 51.00 12.73
C PRO A 99 7.88 50.02 13.93
N PRO A 100 7.34 50.44 15.09
CA PRO A 100 7.83 50.07 16.42
C PRO A 100 7.07 48.94 17.12
N THR A 101 7.67 48.53 18.25
CA THR A 101 7.14 47.79 19.39
C THR A 101 5.68 48.10 19.75
N GLY A 102 4.85 47.06 19.83
CA GLY A 102 3.54 47.04 20.48
C GLY A 102 3.32 45.72 21.20
N SER A 103 2.91 45.80 22.47
CA SER A 103 2.70 44.71 23.45
C SER A 103 1.54 43.76 23.09
N PRO A 104 1.44 42.56 23.70
CA PRO A 104 0.58 41.47 23.26
C PRO A 104 -0.85 41.58 23.82
N GLY A 105 -1.83 41.32 22.96
CA GLY A 105 -3.25 41.24 23.30
C GLY A 105 -3.82 39.85 23.00
N ALA A 106 -4.12 39.13 24.09
CA ALA A 106 -5.12 38.09 24.32
C ALA A 106 -5.69 37.25 23.15
N ALA A 107 -5.47 35.94 23.30
CA ALA A 107 -6.45 34.85 23.26
C ALA A 107 -7.38 34.72 22.05
N ALA A 108 -7.07 33.76 21.19
CA ALA A 108 -8.06 32.80 20.74
C ALA A 108 -7.53 31.42 21.16
N ASP A 109 -8.22 30.81 22.12
CA ASP A 109 -8.07 29.39 22.47
C ASP A 109 -8.34 28.57 21.21
N ALA A 110 -7.27 28.19 20.52
CA ALA A 110 -7.27 26.99 19.73
C ALA A 110 -7.28 25.85 20.74
N ASP A 111 -8.45 25.24 20.90
CA ASP A 111 -8.60 23.87 21.33
C ASP A 111 -7.80 23.02 20.34
N GLU A 112 -6.48 22.94 20.55
CA GLU A 112 -5.66 21.86 20.04
C GLU A 112 -6.17 20.61 20.76
N GLY A 113 -7.21 20.04 20.16
CA GLY A 113 -7.60 18.66 20.39
C GLY A 113 -6.34 17.83 20.23
N ASP A 114 -5.80 17.47 21.39
CA ASP A 114 -4.80 16.46 21.61
C ASP A 114 -5.27 15.17 20.94
N LEU A 115 -5.00 15.04 19.64
CA LEU A 115 -4.93 13.74 18.99
C LEU A 115 -3.60 13.13 19.41
N ALA A 116 -3.51 12.80 20.70
CA ALA A 116 -2.74 11.66 21.13
C ALA A 116 -3.28 10.49 20.30
N ALA A 117 -2.54 10.11 19.26
CA ALA A 117 -2.73 8.84 18.59
C ALA A 117 -2.58 7.79 19.68
N ASP A 118 -3.71 7.23 20.10
CA ASP A 118 -3.73 6.11 21.02
C ASP A 118 -2.93 4.99 20.33
N ASP A 119 -1.94 4.43 21.03
CA ASP A 119 -1.15 3.25 20.63
C ASP A 119 -2.04 1.97 20.63
N ALA A 120 -3.32 2.14 20.35
CA ALA A 120 -4.31 1.08 20.27
C ALA A 120 -4.07 0.30 18.98
N ALA A 121 -3.84 -1.00 19.13
CA ALA A 121 -3.78 -1.93 18.01
C ALA A 121 -5.04 -1.80 17.14
N PHE A 122 -4.87 -1.96 15.82
CA PHE A 122 -5.99 -1.88 14.88
C PHE A 122 -7.00 -3.00 15.14
N GLU A 123 -8.29 -2.66 15.18
CA GLU A 123 -9.40 -3.59 15.35
C GLU A 123 -10.41 -3.45 14.20
N VAL A 124 -10.71 -4.56 13.51
CA VAL A 124 -11.63 -4.58 12.36
C VAL A 124 -13.01 -4.06 12.72
N ASP A 125 -13.50 -4.41 13.92
CA ASP A 125 -14.82 -4.02 14.38
C ASP A 125 -14.98 -2.52 14.66
N SER A 126 -13.87 -1.78 14.77
CA SER A 126 -13.88 -0.33 14.92
C SER A 126 -14.21 0.41 13.62
N VAL A 127 -14.07 -0.26 12.46
CA VAL A 127 -14.34 0.34 11.16
C VAL A 127 -15.86 0.49 10.97
N PRO A 128 -16.36 1.70 10.62
CA PRO A 128 -17.78 1.92 10.37
C PRO A 128 -18.30 1.05 9.23
N VAL A 129 -19.52 0.56 9.37
CA VAL A 129 -20.22 -0.15 8.29
C VAL A 129 -20.66 0.86 7.24
N SER A 130 -20.18 0.69 6.02
CA SER A 130 -20.57 1.45 4.84
C SER A 130 -21.75 0.81 4.13
N SER A 131 -22.62 1.66 3.57
CA SER A 131 -23.73 1.31 2.68
C SER A 131 -23.51 1.78 1.24
N GLN A 132 -22.30 2.26 0.93
CA GLN A 132 -21.94 2.72 -0.42
C GLN A 132 -21.82 1.53 -1.39
N ASP A 133 -22.13 1.77 -2.67
CA ASP A 133 -21.93 0.77 -3.71
C ASP A 133 -20.43 0.65 -4.03
N LEU A 134 -19.90 -0.56 -3.91
CA LEU A 134 -18.49 -0.88 -4.20
C LEU A 134 -18.26 -1.16 -5.71
N GLY A 135 -19.33 -1.35 -6.48
CA GLY A 135 -19.25 -1.78 -7.86
C GLY A 135 -18.88 -3.26 -8.01
N ALA A 136 -18.28 -3.61 -9.15
CA ALA A 136 -17.91 -4.98 -9.46
C ALA A 136 -16.53 -5.33 -8.90
N PHE A 137 -16.38 -6.54 -8.36
CA PHE A 137 -15.08 -7.09 -7.97
C PHE A 137 -14.07 -6.99 -9.13
N PRO A 138 -12.84 -6.47 -8.93
CA PRO A 138 -12.14 -6.28 -7.66
C PRO A 138 -12.35 -4.91 -6.99
N PHE A 139 -13.42 -4.18 -7.31
CA PHE A 139 -13.80 -2.88 -6.72
C PHE A 139 -12.85 -1.71 -6.98
N ILE A 140 -11.69 -1.99 -7.58
CA ILE A 140 -10.71 -1.00 -8.02
C ILE A 140 -10.75 -0.91 -9.53
N VAL A 141 -10.98 0.30 -10.02
CA VAL A 141 -10.81 0.67 -11.43
C VAL A 141 -9.49 1.43 -11.53
N LEU A 142 -8.58 0.99 -12.40
CA LEU A 142 -7.29 1.66 -12.55
C LEU A 142 -7.43 3.03 -13.26
N PRO A 143 -6.56 4.02 -12.96
CA PRO A 143 -6.53 5.28 -13.70
C PRO A 143 -6.23 5.06 -15.19
N ASN A 144 -6.66 5.99 -16.02
CA ASN A 144 -6.30 5.96 -17.44
C ASN A 144 -4.78 5.99 -17.60
N GLY A 145 -4.25 5.14 -18.47
CA GLY A 145 -2.80 5.01 -18.66
C GLY A 145 -2.20 3.85 -17.89
N TYR A 146 -2.88 3.32 -16.87
CA TYR A 146 -2.39 2.19 -16.07
C TYR A 146 -3.02 0.87 -16.56
N GLU A 147 -2.28 -0.21 -16.41
CA GLU A 147 -2.73 -1.57 -16.69
C GLU A 147 -2.33 -2.53 -15.58
N ALA A 148 -3.13 -3.56 -15.39
CA ALA A 148 -2.81 -4.70 -14.53
C ALA A 148 -2.18 -5.81 -15.38
N ILE A 149 -0.96 -6.20 -15.05
CA ILE A 149 -0.26 -7.35 -15.61
C ILE A 149 -0.17 -8.48 -14.56
N ASP A 150 0.04 -9.70 -15.03
CA ASP A 150 0.10 -10.92 -14.20
C ASP A 150 -1.08 -11.05 -13.23
N ALA A 151 -2.24 -10.52 -13.64
CA ALA A 151 -3.45 -10.49 -12.84
C ALA A 151 -4.03 -11.90 -12.67
N GLN A 152 -4.34 -12.25 -11.43
CA GLN A 152 -4.98 -13.50 -11.09
C GLN A 152 -6.10 -13.30 -10.08
N THR A 153 -7.11 -14.17 -10.15
CA THR A 153 -8.20 -14.23 -9.18
C THR A 153 -8.25 -15.63 -8.57
N LEU A 154 -8.18 -15.69 -7.25
CA LEU A 154 -8.28 -16.91 -6.46
C LEU A 154 -9.63 -16.89 -5.73
N ASN A 155 -10.42 -17.95 -5.87
CA ASN A 155 -11.76 -17.98 -5.26
C ASN A 155 -11.71 -18.16 -3.73
N VAL A 156 -10.70 -18.87 -3.23
CA VAL A 156 -10.44 -19.05 -1.81
C VAL A 156 -8.93 -19.04 -1.62
N THR A 157 -8.45 -18.09 -0.81
CA THR A 157 -7.06 -18.00 -0.37
C THR A 157 -7.01 -17.25 0.94
N GLN A 158 -5.94 -17.45 1.70
CA GLN A 158 -5.60 -16.63 2.85
C GLN A 158 -4.47 -15.67 2.47
N VAL A 159 -4.62 -14.39 2.81
CA VAL A 159 -3.63 -13.34 2.54
C VAL A 159 -3.28 -12.65 3.87
N PRO A 160 -1.98 -12.56 4.24
CA PRO A 160 -1.53 -11.80 5.40
C PRO A 160 -1.45 -10.31 5.06
N PHE A 161 -2.34 -9.50 5.63
CA PHE A 161 -2.33 -8.04 5.51
C PHE A 161 -1.58 -7.41 6.68
N TRP A 162 -0.69 -6.46 6.40
CA TRP A 162 -0.03 -5.69 7.45
C TRP A 162 -0.96 -4.58 7.96
N THR A 163 -1.17 -4.52 9.28
CA THR A 163 -2.06 -3.53 9.91
C THR A 163 -1.30 -2.39 10.59
N GLY A 164 0.03 -2.37 10.50
CA GLY A 164 0.90 -1.42 11.22
C GLY A 164 1.52 -2.00 12.49
N ASP A 165 0.92 -3.05 13.04
CA ASP A 165 1.36 -3.76 14.25
C ASP A 165 1.55 -5.27 14.03
N ARG A 166 0.68 -5.90 13.23
CA ARG A 166 0.67 -7.35 13.01
C ARG A 166 0.27 -7.72 11.57
N LEU A 167 0.35 -9.01 11.27
CA LEU A 167 -0.22 -9.58 10.05
C LEU A 167 -1.60 -10.14 10.35
N GLU A 168 -2.64 -9.49 9.84
CA GLU A 168 -4.01 -9.95 9.88
C GLU A 168 -4.23 -11.00 8.77
N GLN A 169 -4.67 -12.20 9.15
CA GLN A 169 -4.91 -13.28 8.19
C GLN A 169 -6.32 -13.17 7.63
N VAL A 170 -6.43 -12.77 6.37
CA VAL A 170 -7.72 -12.55 5.70
C VAL A 170 -7.98 -13.68 4.72
N GLU A 171 -9.02 -14.47 4.96
CA GLU A 171 -9.47 -15.52 4.06
C GLU A 171 -10.63 -15.04 3.18
N GLY A 172 -10.53 -15.26 1.87
CA GLY A 172 -11.61 -14.90 0.96
C GLY A 172 -11.26 -15.07 -0.51
N LYS A 173 -12.07 -14.43 -1.35
CA LYS A 173 -11.82 -14.32 -2.79
C LYS A 173 -10.81 -13.20 -3.02
N ALA A 174 -9.65 -13.52 -3.56
CA ALA A 174 -8.58 -12.55 -3.80
C ALA A 174 -8.40 -12.24 -5.29
N TYR A 175 -8.15 -10.98 -5.58
CA TYR A 175 -7.57 -10.49 -6.83
C TYR A 175 -6.18 -9.96 -6.53
N MET A 176 -5.22 -10.24 -7.38
CA MET A 176 -3.88 -9.68 -7.25
C MET A 176 -3.26 -9.44 -8.62
N ALA A 177 -2.52 -8.35 -8.75
CA ALA A 177 -1.89 -7.94 -9.99
C ALA A 177 -0.72 -6.98 -9.75
N THR A 178 0.20 -6.95 -10.71
CA THR A 178 1.21 -5.90 -10.78
C THR A 178 0.62 -4.80 -11.65
N VAL A 179 0.54 -3.60 -11.12
CA VAL A 179 0.06 -2.43 -11.84
C VAL A 179 1.26 -1.68 -12.40
N GLN A 180 1.19 -1.34 -13.67
CA GLN A 180 2.21 -0.55 -14.35
C GLN A 180 1.54 0.45 -15.30
N GLU A 181 2.34 1.37 -15.82
CA GLU A 181 1.90 2.20 -16.93
C GLU A 181 1.87 1.42 -18.24
N THR A 182 0.91 1.81 -19.08
CA THR A 182 0.88 1.45 -20.50
C THR A 182 2.04 2.14 -21.24
N GLN A 183 2.44 1.55 -22.36
CA GLN A 183 3.63 1.99 -23.09
C GLN A 183 3.62 3.50 -23.41
N GLY A 184 4.69 4.18 -23.00
CA GLY A 184 4.93 5.60 -23.31
C GLY A 184 4.65 6.56 -22.16
N ASN A 185 4.11 6.08 -21.04
CA ASN A 185 3.88 6.86 -19.83
C ASN A 185 4.92 6.56 -18.74
N THR A 186 4.89 7.35 -17.66
CA THR A 186 5.76 7.19 -16.48
C THR A 186 4.89 6.95 -15.27
N PHE A 187 5.17 5.87 -14.54
CA PHE A 187 4.37 5.49 -13.38
C PHE A 187 4.55 6.52 -12.28
N SER A 188 3.44 6.99 -11.72
CA SER A 188 3.41 7.94 -10.61
C SER A 188 2.86 7.27 -9.36
N PRO A 189 3.71 6.92 -8.37
CA PRO A 189 3.25 6.35 -7.09
C PRO A 189 2.19 7.22 -6.44
N PHE A 190 2.44 8.52 -6.36
CA PHE A 190 1.52 9.48 -5.74
C PHE A 190 0.15 9.54 -6.44
N GLU A 191 0.11 9.45 -7.77
CA GLU A 191 -1.15 9.43 -8.51
C GLU A 191 -1.93 8.15 -8.21
N PHE A 192 -1.26 7.01 -8.29
CA PHE A 192 -1.86 5.71 -8.03
C PHE A 192 -2.40 5.60 -6.59
N GLU A 193 -1.58 5.94 -5.59
CA GLU A 193 -1.94 5.93 -4.17
C GLU A 193 -3.13 6.85 -3.89
N ARG A 194 -3.09 8.08 -4.42
CA ARG A 194 -4.20 9.05 -4.25
C ARG A 194 -5.48 8.53 -4.91
N HIS A 195 -5.37 7.87 -6.05
CA HIS A 195 -6.51 7.28 -6.74
C HIS A 195 -7.11 6.10 -5.96
N VAL A 196 -6.29 5.19 -5.45
CA VAL A 196 -6.75 4.07 -4.60
C VAL A 196 -7.41 4.61 -3.34
N ALA A 197 -6.74 5.54 -2.62
CA ALA A 197 -7.31 6.18 -1.44
C ALA A 197 -8.68 6.82 -1.75
N HIS A 198 -8.80 7.53 -2.87
CA HIS A 198 -10.05 8.15 -3.27
C HIS A 198 -11.19 7.14 -3.51
N LEU A 199 -10.90 6.01 -4.18
CA LEU A 199 -11.90 4.95 -4.40
C LEU A 199 -12.35 4.33 -3.07
N ILE A 200 -11.42 4.10 -2.15
CA ILE A 200 -11.72 3.54 -0.82
C ILE A 200 -12.54 4.52 0.02
N GLU A 201 -12.18 5.81 0.03
CA GLU A 201 -12.92 6.85 0.73
C GLU A 201 -14.36 6.98 0.19
N GLN A 202 -14.53 6.96 -1.13
CA GLN A 202 -15.86 6.95 -1.76
C GLN A 202 -16.69 5.73 -1.37
N ALA A 203 -16.04 4.58 -1.21
CA ALA A 203 -16.65 3.35 -0.71
C ALA A 203 -16.93 3.37 0.81
N GLY A 204 -16.53 4.42 1.54
CA GLY A 204 -16.69 4.52 2.99
C GLY A 204 -15.71 3.66 3.78
N GLY A 205 -14.58 3.28 3.18
CA GLY A 205 -13.48 2.61 3.86
C GLY A 205 -12.50 3.58 4.52
N ILE A 206 -11.49 3.01 5.17
CA ILE A 206 -10.42 3.73 5.84
C ILE A 206 -9.04 3.21 5.41
N LEU A 207 -8.03 4.06 5.58
CA LEU A 207 -6.63 3.65 5.63
C LEU A 207 -6.36 3.02 7.00
N VAL A 208 -5.88 1.77 6.99
CA VAL A 208 -5.48 1.02 8.20
C VAL A 208 -4.04 1.34 8.57
N THR A 209 -3.13 1.29 7.59
CA THR A 209 -1.73 1.66 7.79
C THR A 209 -1.12 2.14 6.48
N ASP A 210 -0.13 3.03 6.60
CA ASP A 210 0.82 3.39 5.56
C ASP A 210 2.21 3.32 6.20
N SER A 211 2.83 2.14 6.16
CA SER A 211 4.07 1.89 6.88
C SER A 211 4.87 0.73 6.28
N PRO A 212 6.21 0.71 6.47
CA PRO A 212 7.02 -0.44 6.12
C PRO A 212 6.69 -1.63 7.02
N ILE A 213 6.71 -2.84 6.45
CA ILE A 213 6.64 -4.07 7.23
C ILE A 213 8.04 -4.33 7.82
N PRO A 214 8.18 -4.48 9.15
CA PRO A 214 9.48 -4.78 9.75
C PRO A 214 10.07 -6.06 9.15
N PRO A 215 11.39 -6.11 8.83
CA PRO A 215 12.03 -7.28 8.24
C PRO A 215 11.80 -8.57 9.05
N GLU A 216 11.83 -8.47 10.38
CA GLU A 216 11.53 -9.57 11.29
C GLU A 216 10.13 -10.13 11.07
N VAL A 217 9.11 -9.30 10.77
CA VAL A 217 7.76 -9.77 10.46
C VAL A 217 7.73 -10.50 9.13
N LEU A 218 8.41 -9.97 8.10
CA LEU A 218 8.51 -10.59 6.77
C LEU A 218 9.22 -11.95 6.78
N GLU A 219 10.16 -12.16 7.71
CA GLU A 219 10.86 -13.43 7.91
C GLU A 219 9.95 -14.54 8.43
N HIS A 220 8.90 -14.19 9.19
CA HIS A 220 7.93 -15.15 9.71
C HIS A 220 6.88 -15.58 8.67
N ILE A 221 6.78 -14.88 7.53
CA ILE A 221 5.86 -15.27 6.46
C ILE A 221 6.44 -16.47 5.70
N PRO A 222 5.70 -17.61 5.62
CA PRO A 222 6.15 -18.79 4.89
C PRO A 222 6.52 -18.47 3.44
N ARG A 223 7.58 -19.11 2.94
CA ARG A 223 8.12 -18.82 1.59
C ARG A 223 7.09 -19.07 0.49
N ASP A 224 6.32 -20.13 0.60
CA ASP A 224 5.24 -20.49 -0.32
C ASP A 224 4.16 -19.42 -0.38
N VAL A 225 3.78 -18.83 0.76
CA VAL A 225 2.86 -17.67 0.80
C VAL A 225 3.47 -16.49 0.06
N ARG A 226 4.72 -16.13 0.35
CA ARG A 226 5.41 -15.01 -0.32
C ARG A 226 5.50 -15.19 -1.84
N VAL A 227 5.80 -16.40 -2.29
CA VAL A 227 5.87 -16.74 -3.72
C VAL A 227 4.47 -16.72 -4.36
N GLY A 228 3.45 -17.20 -3.65
CA GLY A 228 2.07 -17.20 -4.15
C GLY A 228 1.49 -15.80 -4.35
N LEU A 229 1.97 -14.80 -3.59
CA LEU A 229 1.51 -13.42 -3.64
C LEU A 229 2.35 -12.53 -4.58
N VAL A 230 3.39 -13.06 -5.23
CA VAL A 230 4.39 -12.25 -5.96
C VAL A 230 3.78 -11.27 -6.96
N SER A 231 2.68 -11.63 -7.61
CA SER A 231 2.05 -10.74 -8.61
C SER A 231 1.39 -9.52 -7.99
N GLY A 232 0.92 -9.55 -6.75
CA GLY A 232 0.27 -8.40 -6.10
C GLY A 232 0.98 -7.83 -4.89
N TRP A 233 2.01 -8.49 -4.36
CA TRP A 233 2.61 -8.03 -3.12
C TRP A 233 3.45 -6.76 -3.29
N GLY A 234 4.13 -6.62 -4.44
CA GLY A 234 5.04 -5.51 -4.71
C GLY A 234 6.37 -5.65 -3.97
N ASP A 235 7.20 -4.59 -4.01
CA ASP A 235 8.51 -4.57 -3.36
C ASP A 235 8.41 -4.13 -1.88
N VAL A 236 7.68 -4.92 -1.09
CA VAL A 236 7.40 -4.69 0.34
C VAL A 236 8.65 -4.69 1.22
N TYR A 237 9.80 -5.12 0.69
CA TYR A 237 11.07 -5.12 1.41
C TYR A 237 11.73 -3.74 1.43
N ASN A 238 11.40 -2.89 0.45
CA ASN A 238 12.05 -1.59 0.27
C ASN A 238 11.08 -0.41 0.34
N ASN A 239 9.77 -0.67 0.26
CA ASN A 239 8.74 0.36 0.20
C ASN A 239 7.67 0.12 1.28
N PRO A 240 7.04 1.20 1.80
CA PRO A 240 5.88 1.06 2.68
C PRO A 240 4.71 0.41 1.94
N VAL A 241 3.82 -0.19 2.72
CA VAL A 241 2.56 -0.74 2.22
C VAL A 241 1.41 0.10 2.75
N GLN A 242 0.43 0.34 1.88
CA GLN A 242 -0.86 0.90 2.25
C GLN A 242 -1.88 -0.22 2.36
N THR A 243 -2.41 -0.42 3.55
CA THR A 243 -3.53 -1.34 3.78
C THR A 243 -4.80 -0.55 4.03
N TYR A 244 -5.85 -0.90 3.32
CA TYR A 244 -7.18 -0.30 3.47
C TYR A 244 -8.22 -1.35 3.83
N LEU A 245 -9.28 -0.91 4.50
CA LEU A 245 -10.44 -1.72 4.80
C LEU A 245 -11.73 -0.99 4.49
N VAL A 246 -12.62 -1.65 3.76
CA VAL A 246 -14.03 -1.29 3.65
C VAL A 246 -14.86 -2.38 4.34
N ARG A 247 -15.75 -1.98 5.26
CA ARG A 247 -16.69 -2.89 5.92
C ARG A 247 -18.09 -2.61 5.42
N THR A 248 -18.81 -3.62 4.97
CA THR A 248 -20.25 -3.56 4.71
C THR A 248 -20.99 -4.51 5.66
N GLU A 249 -22.33 -4.57 5.55
CA GLU A 249 -23.13 -5.50 6.36
C GLU A 249 -22.78 -6.98 6.09
N ASP A 250 -22.43 -7.30 4.84
CA ASP A 250 -22.24 -8.69 4.40
C ASP A 250 -20.77 -9.12 4.28
N LYS A 251 -19.86 -8.16 4.09
CA LYS A 251 -18.47 -8.45 3.71
C LYS A 251 -17.46 -7.41 4.18
N LEU A 252 -16.21 -7.83 4.17
CA LEU A 252 -15.02 -7.01 4.34
C LEU A 252 -14.26 -6.99 3.01
N VAL A 253 -13.78 -5.81 2.61
CA VAL A 253 -12.89 -5.65 1.47
C VAL A 253 -11.57 -5.09 1.97
N TRP A 254 -10.55 -5.93 1.94
CA TRP A 254 -9.18 -5.58 2.27
C TRP A 254 -8.40 -5.24 1.00
N VAL A 255 -7.66 -4.14 1.02
CA VAL A 255 -6.83 -3.73 -0.11
C VAL A 255 -5.40 -3.48 0.36
N HIS A 256 -4.44 -4.05 -0.35
CA HIS A 256 -3.01 -3.85 -0.16
C HIS A 256 -2.47 -3.18 -1.41
N ALA A 257 -1.73 -2.09 -1.22
CA ALA A 257 -0.94 -1.45 -2.25
C ALA A 257 0.50 -1.28 -1.78
N CYS A 258 1.46 -1.64 -2.62
CA CYS A 258 2.87 -1.37 -2.40
C CYS A 258 3.43 -0.78 -3.69
N THR A 259 3.87 0.48 -3.65
CA THR A 259 4.27 1.25 -4.83
C THR A 259 5.78 1.49 -4.83
N ASP A 260 6.34 1.61 -6.03
CA ASP A 260 7.68 2.14 -6.26
C ASP A 260 7.71 2.91 -7.59
N SER A 261 8.89 3.37 -8.02
CA SER A 261 9.00 4.14 -9.27
C SER A 261 8.74 3.33 -10.56
N ALA A 262 8.67 2.01 -10.48
CA ALA A 262 8.41 1.12 -11.62
C ALA A 262 6.95 0.69 -11.72
N GLY A 263 6.23 0.60 -10.60
CA GLY A 263 4.83 0.18 -10.58
C GLY A 263 4.27 0.00 -9.18
N ALA A 264 3.23 -0.83 -9.08
CA ALA A 264 2.65 -1.23 -7.80
C ALA A 264 2.33 -2.73 -7.76
N GLY A 265 2.46 -3.32 -6.58
CA GLY A 265 1.71 -4.52 -6.22
C GLY A 265 0.33 -4.12 -5.71
N LEU A 266 -0.72 -4.78 -6.21
CA LEU A 266 -2.10 -4.62 -5.73
C LEU A 266 -2.68 -5.98 -5.34
N ILE A 267 -3.25 -6.08 -4.14
CA ILE A 267 -4.08 -7.22 -3.71
C ILE A 267 -5.41 -6.67 -3.19
N VAL A 268 -6.52 -7.29 -3.61
CA VAL A 268 -7.86 -7.03 -3.07
C VAL A 268 -8.46 -8.35 -2.61
N VAL A 269 -8.94 -8.42 -1.37
CA VAL A 269 -9.64 -9.60 -0.84
C VAL A 269 -11.05 -9.23 -0.44
N GLU A 270 -12.03 -9.94 -1.01
CA GLU A 270 -13.40 -9.98 -0.51
C GLU A 270 -13.54 -11.15 0.47
N ALA A 271 -13.72 -10.82 1.75
CA ALA A 271 -13.98 -11.77 2.82
C ALA A 271 -15.44 -11.62 3.30
N GLY A 272 -16.07 -12.72 3.73
CA GLY A 272 -17.36 -12.61 4.42
C GLY A 272 -17.20 -11.84 5.74
N ALA A 273 -18.26 -11.18 6.23
CA ALA A 273 -18.20 -10.39 7.46
C ALA A 273 -17.73 -11.17 8.71
N ALA A 274 -17.81 -12.52 8.69
CA ALA A 274 -17.30 -13.41 9.74
C ALA A 274 -15.88 -13.97 9.49
N GLY A 275 -15.21 -13.55 8.41
CA GLY A 275 -13.97 -14.14 7.89
C GLY A 275 -12.65 -13.49 8.33
N SER A 276 -12.69 -12.40 9.12
CA SER A 276 -11.49 -11.90 9.80
C SER A 276 -11.29 -12.71 11.07
N GLY A 277 -10.23 -13.51 11.10
CA GLY A 277 -10.02 -14.54 12.11
C GLY A 277 -9.83 -13.99 13.52
N SER A 278 -10.90 -13.98 14.30
CA SER A 278 -10.80 -14.20 15.75
C SER A 278 -9.95 -15.46 15.96
N THR A 279 -8.76 -15.30 16.51
CA THR A 279 -7.96 -16.44 16.98
C THR A 279 -8.62 -16.96 18.26
N ASP A 280 -9.74 -17.65 18.11
CA ASP A 280 -10.27 -18.49 19.18
C ASP A 280 -9.37 -19.73 19.26
N PRO A 281 -8.72 -20.01 20.42
CA PRO A 281 -8.07 -21.28 20.59
C PRO A 281 -9.12 -22.37 20.48
N ILE A 282 -8.89 -23.34 19.59
CA ILE A 282 -9.67 -24.55 19.39
C ILE A 282 -10.06 -25.14 20.76
N THR A 283 -11.23 -24.76 21.26
CA THR A 283 -11.98 -25.56 22.22
C THR A 283 -12.59 -26.64 21.37
N THR A 284 -11.90 -27.79 21.37
CA THR A 284 -12.48 -29.05 20.97
C THR A 284 -13.83 -29.19 21.67
N ALA A 285 -14.90 -28.93 20.93
CA ALA A 285 -16.24 -29.35 21.31
C ALA A 285 -16.20 -30.88 21.37
N ARG A 286 -15.97 -31.36 22.59
CA ARG A 286 -16.08 -32.76 22.96
C ARG A 286 -17.56 -33.11 22.83
N ASP A 287 -17.86 -33.80 21.75
CA ASP A 287 -19.04 -34.62 21.51
C ASP A 287 -19.76 -35.06 22.80
N PRO A 288 -20.97 -34.54 23.11
CA PRO A 288 -21.81 -35.08 24.16
C PRO A 288 -22.84 -36.01 23.54
N GLY A 289 -22.51 -37.30 23.39
CA GLY A 289 -23.57 -38.30 23.22
C GLY A 289 -23.23 -39.55 22.42
N LEU A 290 -22.42 -40.43 23.00
CA LEU A 290 -22.58 -41.87 22.76
C LEU A 290 -23.21 -42.49 24.00
N PRO A 291 -24.42 -43.09 23.91
CA PRO A 291 -24.99 -43.81 25.03
C PRO A 291 -24.20 -45.10 25.28
N GLU A 292 -23.85 -45.34 26.54
CA GLU A 292 -23.34 -46.61 27.05
C GLU A 292 -24.30 -47.76 26.67
N SER A 293 -23.86 -48.64 25.78
CA SER A 293 -24.47 -49.94 25.58
C SER A 293 -23.97 -50.91 26.65
N VAL A 294 -24.71 -50.91 27.75
CA VAL A 294 -25.15 -52.04 28.60
C VAL A 294 -24.38 -53.37 28.42
N ASP A 295 -23.70 -53.75 29.51
CA ASP A 295 -23.37 -55.12 29.89
C ASP A 295 -24.56 -56.07 29.70
N GLU A 296 -24.47 -56.98 28.73
CA GLU A 296 -25.36 -58.16 28.66
C GLU A 296 -24.60 -59.42 29.07
N GLN A 297 -25.25 -60.12 29.99
CA GLN A 297 -24.76 -61.20 30.83
C GLN A 297 -24.32 -62.44 30.05
N VAL A 298 -23.19 -63.01 30.46
CA VAL A 298 -22.87 -64.41 30.23
C VAL A 298 -23.27 -65.22 31.46
N ALA A 299 -24.27 -66.07 31.31
CA ALA A 299 -24.55 -67.17 32.24
C ALA A 299 -24.23 -68.52 31.55
N PRO A 300 -23.81 -69.55 32.30
CA PRO A 300 -23.12 -70.71 31.76
C PRO A 300 -24.07 -71.87 31.43
N LEU A 301 -23.67 -72.72 30.48
CA LEU A 301 -24.03 -74.14 30.38
C LEU A 301 -22.78 -74.96 30.05
#